data_AF-A0A9W8MXM8-F1
#
_entry.id   AF-A0A9W8MXM8-F1
#
_cell.length_a   1.000
_cell.length_b   1.000
_cell.length_c   1.000
_cell.angle_alpha   90.00
_cell.angle_beta   90.00
_cell.angle_gamma   90.00
#
_symmetry.space_group_name_H-M   'P 1'
#
loop_
_entity.id
_entity.type
_entity.pdbx_description
1 polymer ?
#
loop_
_entity_poly.entity_id
_entity_poly.type
_entity_poly.pdbx_seq_one_letter_code
_entity_poly.pdbx_strand_id
1 'polypeptide(L)' 'MPTFDPQDWYTIATSSGGRDLSFEHRVTGEHSWYTPEGMTAAEIMEIPNASKHFRSVEDAKFYIKKMAAEKAEYEGGK' A
#
# COMPACT_ATOMS: atom_id res chain seq x y z
N MET A 1 20.01 8.77 3.06
CA MET A 1 18.64 8.85 2.51
C MET A 1 17.96 7.57 2.96
N PRO A 2 16.73 7.58 3.50
CA PRO A 2 16.03 6.33 3.74
C PRO A 2 15.82 5.71 2.35
N THR A 3 16.61 4.69 2.05
CA THR A 3 16.48 3.86 0.86
C THR A 3 15.25 3.02 1.09
N PHE A 4 14.10 3.55 0.66
CA PHE A 4 12.89 2.75 0.56
C PHE A 4 13.23 1.54 -0.33
N ASP A 5 13.12 0.33 0.22
CA ASP A 5 13.36 -0.92 -0.49
C ASP A 5 12.03 -1.67 -0.61
N PRO A 6 11.42 -1.74 -1.82
CA PRO A 6 10.17 -2.47 -2.03
C PRO A 6 10.21 -3.94 -1.57
N GLN A 7 11.40 -4.56 -1.52
CA GLN A 7 11.54 -5.95 -1.10
C GLN A 7 11.42 -6.15 0.41
N ASP A 8 11.63 -5.10 1.19
CA ASP A 8 11.40 -5.12 2.62
C ASP A 8 9.91 -5.00 2.97
N TRP A 9 9.05 -4.72 1.98
CA TRP A 9 7.61 -4.63 2.17
C TRP A 9 6.88 -5.88 1.69
N TYR A 10 5.69 -6.10 2.25
CA TYR A 10 4.74 -7.08 1.73
C TYR A 10 3.29 -6.61 1.96
N THR A 11 2.39 -7.00 1.06
CA THR A 11 0.96 -6.67 1.16
C THR A 11 0.15 -7.82 1.76
N ILE A 12 -0.72 -7.56 2.72
CA ILE A 12 -1.70 -8.51 3.25
C ILE A 12 -3.11 -8.07 2.88
N ALA A 13 -3.93 -8.98 2.36
CA ALA A 13 -5.37 -8.74 2.27
C ALA A 13 -6.00 -8.85 3.67
N THR A 14 -6.54 -7.74 4.17
CA THR A 14 -7.13 -7.66 5.52
C THR A 14 -8.65 -7.88 5.53
N SER A 15 -9.26 -7.95 4.35
CA SER A 15 -10.70 -8.11 4.18
C SER A 15 -10.99 -9.26 3.21
N SER A 16 -12.02 -10.06 3.48
CA SER A 16 -12.37 -11.32 2.76
C SER A 16 -12.73 -11.18 1.27
N GLY A 17 -12.43 -10.05 0.64
CA GLY A 17 -12.54 -9.82 -0.79
C GLY A 17 -11.33 -9.09 -1.42
N GLY A 18 -10.23 -8.92 -0.68
CA GLY A 18 -9.01 -8.26 -1.17
C GLY A 18 -9.15 -6.77 -1.48
N ARG A 19 -10.23 -6.12 -0.99
CA ARG A 19 -10.48 -4.68 -1.17
C ARG A 19 -9.61 -3.82 -0.26
N ASP A 20 -9.33 -4.32 0.93
CA ASP A 20 -8.48 -3.68 1.92
C ASP A 20 -7.15 -4.44 1.97
N LEU A 21 -6.07 -3.69 1.77
CA LEU A 21 -4.70 -4.19 1.83
C LEU A 21 -3.98 -3.46 2.96
N SER A 22 -3.15 -4.18 3.67
CA SER A 22 -2.18 -3.63 4.60
C SER A 22 -0.78 -3.81 4.03
N PHE A 23 0.04 -2.78 4.18
CA PHE A 23 1.45 -2.79 3.87
C PHE A 23 2.21 -2.99 5.18
N GLU A 24 3.07 -4.00 5.21
CA GLU A 24 3.93 -4.28 6.35
C GLU A 24 5.39 -4.29 5.93
N HIS A 25 6.23 -3.62 6.72
CA HIS A 25 7.67 -3.60 6.54
C HIS A 25 8.30 -4.71 7.39
N ARG A 26 8.96 -5.65 6.74
CA ARG A 26 9.53 -6.86 7.33
C ARG A 26 10.60 -6.58 8.38
N VAL A 27 11.45 -5.56 8.14
CA VAL A 27 12.57 -5.22 9.03
C VAL A 27 12.15 -4.39 10.24
N THR A 28 11.31 -3.37 10.05
CA THR A 28 10.94 -2.42 11.13
C THR A 28 9.66 -2.83 11.87
N GLY A 29 8.84 -3.71 11.29
CA GLY A 29 7.49 -4.02 11.77
C GLY A 29 6.50 -2.88 11.56
N GLU A 30 6.85 -1.89 10.71
CA GLU A 30 5.93 -0.81 10.37
C GLU A 30 4.73 -1.39 9.61
N HIS A 31 3.53 -0.99 10.04
CA HIS A 31 2.27 -1.44 9.46
C HIS A 31 1.43 -0.23 9.08
N SER A 32 0.94 -0.23 7.84
CA SER A 32 0.05 0.80 7.34
C SER A 32 -1.14 0.18 6.63
N TRP A 33 -2.33 0.57 7.06
CA TRP A 33 -3.60 0.26 6.39
C TRP A 33 -3.77 1.07 5.10
N TYR A 34 -3.02 2.16 4.95
CA TYR A 34 -2.98 2.97 3.74
C TYR A 34 -1.67 2.71 2.97
N THR A 35 -1.58 3.14 1.72
CA THR A 35 -0.27 3.20 1.05
C THR A 35 0.70 4.01 1.90
N PRO A 36 1.88 3.46 2.27
CA PRO A 36 2.88 4.20 3.03
C PRO A 36 3.24 5.51 2.37
N GLU A 37 3.39 6.56 3.17
CA GLU A 37 3.68 7.90 2.64
C GLU A 37 5.02 7.92 1.90
N GLY A 38 4.99 8.39 0.65
CA GLY A 38 6.15 8.41 -0.23
C GLY A 38 6.30 7.19 -1.14
N MET A 39 5.48 6.14 -0.98
CA MET A 39 5.50 4.98 -1.87
C MET A 39 4.74 5.25 -3.17
N THR A 40 5.42 5.08 -4.30
CA THR A 40 4.85 5.23 -5.64
C THR A 40 4.17 3.94 -6.12
N ALA A 41 3.29 4.06 -7.10
CA ALA A 41 2.63 2.89 -7.71
C ALA A 41 3.62 1.93 -8.38
N ALA A 42 4.77 2.43 -8.87
CA ALA A 42 5.81 1.58 -9.44
C ALA A 42 6.48 0.75 -8.35
N GLU A 43 6.85 1.39 -7.24
CA GLU A 43 7.41 0.72 -6.06
C GLU A 43 6.45 -0.31 -5.47
N ILE A 44 5.14 -0.02 -5.41
CA ILE A 44 4.14 -1.02 -5.01
C ILE A 44 4.23 -2.27 -5.88
N MET A 45 4.35 -2.11 -7.21
CA MET A 45 4.42 -3.24 -8.13
C MET A 45 5.70 -4.06 -7.99
N GLU A 46 6.76 -3.50 -7.41
CA GLU A 46 8.01 -4.20 -7.10
C GLU A 46 7.94 -5.01 -5.80
N ILE A 47 6.88 -4.83 -4.99
CA ILE A 47 6.65 -5.64 -3.79
C ILE A 47 6.40 -7.10 -4.21
N PRO A 48 7.09 -8.10 -3.62
CA PRO A 48 7.07 -9.50 -4.07
C PRO A 48 5.69 -10.15 -4.23
N ASN A 49 4.65 -9.65 -3.55
CA ASN A 49 3.29 -10.16 -3.61
C ASN A 49 2.25 -9.15 -4.12
N ALA A 50 2.66 -7.95 -4.57
CA ALA A 50 1.74 -6.95 -5.09
C ALA A 50 0.99 -7.44 -6.33
N SER A 51 1.59 -8.27 -7.17
CA SER A 51 0.95 -8.84 -8.37
C SER A 51 -0.29 -9.71 -8.06
N LYS A 52 -0.47 -10.16 -6.81
CA LYS A 52 -1.69 -10.85 -6.37
C LYS A 52 -2.87 -9.91 -6.19
N HIS A 53 -2.61 -8.62 -6.02
CA HIS A 53 -3.60 -7.60 -5.68
C HIS A 53 -3.73 -6.52 -6.77
N PHE A 54 -2.63 -6.22 -7.46
CA PHE A 54 -2.55 -5.23 -8.52
C PHE A 54 -2.19 -5.92 -9.84
N ARG A 55 -3.01 -5.74 -10.88
CA ARG A 55 -2.72 -6.29 -12.21
C ARG A 55 -1.80 -5.38 -13.01
N SER A 56 -1.73 -4.10 -12.64
CA SER A 56 -0.99 -3.07 -13.34
C SER A 56 -0.58 -1.92 -12.42
N VAL A 57 0.39 -1.12 -12.87
CA VAL A 57 0.77 0.15 -12.22
C VAL A 57 -0.44 1.10 -12.14
N GLU A 58 -1.36 1.05 -13.12
CA GLU A 58 -2.57 1.87 -13.10
C GLU A 58 -3.53 1.46 -11.98
N ASP A 59 -3.69 0.15 -11.72
CA ASP A 59 -4.48 -0.34 -10.57
C ASP A 59 -3.86 0.14 -9.25
N ALA A 60 -2.54 0.06 -9.12
CA ALA A 60 -1.82 0.57 -7.96
C ALA A 60 -2.03 2.10 -7.81
N LYS A 61 -1.93 2.88 -8.89
CA LYS A 61 -2.22 4.33 -8.86
C LYS A 61 -3.65 4.62 -8.42
N PHE A 62 -4.62 3.87 -8.93
CA PHE A 62 -6.03 4.04 -8.57
C PHE A 62 -6.25 3.73 -7.08
N TYR A 63 -5.63 2.65 -6.60
CA TYR A 63 -5.67 2.28 -5.20
C TYR A 63 -5.05 3.35 -4.29
N ILE A 64 -3.85 3.86 -4.60
CA ILE A 64 -3.23 4.95 -3.82
C ILE A 64 -4.17 6.15 -3.71
N LYS A 65 -4.78 6.57 -4.83
CA LYS A 65 -5.74 7.69 -4.83
C LYS A 65 -6.96 7.40 -3.98
N LYS A 66 -7.52 6.19 -4.06
CA LYS A 66 -8.66 5.76 -3.25
C LYS A 66 -8.31 5.78 -1.76
N MET A 67 -7.18 5.19 -1.37
CA MET A 67 -6.73 5.15 0.02
C MET A 67 -6.39 6.54 0.56
N ALA A 68 -5.82 7.42 -0.27
CA ALA A 68 -5.57 8.81 0.12
C ALA A 68 -6.88 9.58 0.37
N ALA A 69 -7.90 9.36 -0.46
CA ALA A 69 -9.23 9.92 -0.25
C ALA A 69 -9.88 9.36 1.03
N GLU A 70 -9.83 8.04 1.25
CA GLU A 70 -10.35 7.39 2.46
C GLU A 70 -9.62 7.86 3.73
N LYS A 71 -8.29 8.02 3.68
CA LYS A 71 -7.50 8.62 4.77
C LYS A 71 -7.97 10.05 5.07
N ALA A 72 -8.13 10.87 4.03
CA ALA A 72 -8.58 12.25 4.19
C ALA A 72 -10.02 12.35 4.75
N GLU A 73 -10.93 11.46 4.34
CA GLU A 73 -12.29 11.41 4.89
C GLU A 73 -12.28 10.94 6.36
N TYR A 74 -11.42 9.98 6.71
CA TYR A 74 -11.33 9.46 8.08
C TYR A 74 -10.61 10.43 9.04
N GLU A 75 -9.55 11.10 8.59
CA GLU A 75 -8.81 12.10 9.37
C GLU A 75 -9.50 13.47 9.41
N GLY A 76 -10.22 13.85 8.35
CA GLY A 76 -10.95 15.12 8.25
C GLY A 76 -12.32 15.12 8.93
N GLY A 77 -12.78 13.98 9.44
CA GLY A 77 -14.04 13.83 10.17
C GLY A 77 -13.98 14.16 11.66
N LYS A 78 -12.91 14.82 12.14
CA LYS A 78 -12.73 15.18 13.56
C LYS A 78 -12.97 16.66 13.81
#